data_AF-A0A1D6I5K9-F1
#
_entry.id   AF-A0A1D6I5K9-F1
#
_cell.length_a   1.000
_cell.length_b   1.000
_cell.length_c   1.000
_cell.angle_alpha   90.00
_cell.angle_beta   90.00
_cell.angle_gamma   90.00
#
_symmetry.space_group_name_H-M   'P 1'
#
loop_
_entity.id
_entity.type
_entity.pdbx_description
1 polymer ?
#
loop_
_entity_poly.entity_id
_entity_poly.type
_entity_poly.pdbx_seq_one_letter_code
_entity_poly.pdbx_strand_id
1 'polypeptide(L)'
;MDDDLREMRLSLLTEIERRKQAEEALEIWQKEWKKLSHHLSHVALSLPSPSIAEDTDDSSIDPGAELCQQITVSQLVAAVISQDFARAEVESEMETVIAAKNFEIARLSDRVQYYEAANREMSQRNQEAIDWF
;
A
#
# COMPACT_ATOMS: atom_id res chain seq x y z
N MET A 1 63.55 -27.78 -20.42
CA MET A 1 62.80 -27.94 -21.68
C MET A 1 61.62 -28.90 -21.52
N ASP A 2 61.81 -30.21 -21.33
CA ASP A 2 60.67 -31.14 -21.14
C ASP A 2 59.93 -30.92 -19.81
N ASP A 3 60.63 -30.48 -18.76
CA ASP A 3 60.03 -30.25 -17.45
C ASP A 3 59.17 -28.97 -17.42
N ASP A 4 59.67 -27.88 -17.98
CA ASP A 4 58.94 -26.62 -18.15
C ASP A 4 57.67 -26.81 -19.00
N LEU A 5 57.73 -27.68 -20.01
CA LEU A 5 56.59 -27.96 -20.89
C LEU A 5 55.53 -28.81 -20.17
N ARG A 6 55.94 -29.71 -19.28
CA ARG A 6 55.02 -30.45 -18.40
C ARG A 6 54.38 -29.54 -17.36
N GLU A 7 55.15 -28.65 -16.76
CA GLU A 7 54.65 -27.66 -15.79
C GLU A 7 53.66 -26.68 -16.41
N MET A 8 53.97 -26.17 -17.60
CA MET A 8 53.07 -25.29 -18.38
C MET A 8 51.76 -26.01 -18.73
N ARG A 9 51.84 -27.28 -19.15
CA ARG A 9 50.65 -28.09 -19.43
C ARG A 9 49.81 -28.31 -18.17
N LEU A 10 50.44 -28.58 -17.03
CA LEU A 10 49.74 -28.75 -15.76
C LEU A 10 49.04 -27.44 -15.35
N SER A 11 49.74 -26.31 -15.43
CA SER A 11 49.17 -24.98 -15.17
C SER A 11 47.95 -24.69 -16.03
N LEU A 12 48.04 -24.95 -17.34
CA LEU A 12 46.92 -24.77 -18.27
C LEU A 12 45.71 -25.64 -17.91
N LEU A 13 45.92 -26.91 -17.56
CA LEU A 13 44.84 -27.81 -17.16
C LEU A 13 44.16 -27.33 -15.87
N THR A 14 44.94 -26.84 -14.90
CA THR A 14 44.38 -26.27 -13.66
C THR A 14 43.61 -24.98 -13.90
N GLU A 15 44.06 -24.16 -14.84
CA GLU A 15 43.37 -22.93 -15.25
C GLU A 15 42.02 -23.24 -15.91
N ILE A 16 41.99 -24.21 -16.83
CA ILE A 16 40.77 -24.66 -17.51
C ILE A 16 39.76 -25.19 -16.49
N GLU A 17 40.19 -26.05 -15.58
CA GLU A 17 39.31 -26.60 -14.54
C GLU A 17 38.74 -25.49 -13.65
N ARG A 18 39.56 -24.50 -13.28
CA ARG A 18 39.10 -23.36 -12.48
C ARG A 18 38.06 -22.50 -13.20
N ARG A 19 38.26 -22.25 -14.50
CA ARG A 19 37.28 -21.49 -15.31
C ARG A 19 35.98 -22.25 -15.47
N LYS A 20 36.06 -23.55 -15.69
CA LYS A 20 34.88 -24.41 -15.77
C LYS A 20 34.06 -24.35 -14.48
N GLN A 21 34.72 -24.44 -13.31
CA GLN A 21 34.04 -24.30 -12.02
C GLN A 21 33.40 -22.92 -11.83
N ALA A 22 34.05 -21.85 -12.31
CA ALA A 22 33.49 -20.51 -12.27
C ALA A 22 32.25 -20.36 -13.19
N GLU A 23 32.28 -20.95 -14.38
CA GLU A 23 31.15 -20.97 -15.32
C GLU A 23 29.95 -21.75 -14.73
N GLU A 24 30.19 -22.92 -14.13
CA GLU A 24 29.16 -23.72 -13.46
C GLU A 24 28.53 -22.93 -12.29
N ALA A 25 29.35 -22.24 -11.48
CA ALA A 25 28.86 -21.40 -10.39
C ALA A 25 28.03 -20.22 -10.89
N LEU A 26 28.45 -19.59 -12.00
CA LEU A 26 27.72 -18.49 -12.64
C LEU A 26 26.36 -18.95 -13.16
N GLU A 27 26.27 -20.13 -13.78
CA GLU A 27 25.01 -20.69 -14.26
C GLU A 27 24.02 -20.93 -13.11
N ILE A 28 24.50 -21.49 -12.00
CA ILE A 28 23.71 -21.68 -10.77
C ILE A 28 23.20 -20.32 -10.27
N TRP A 29 24.08 -19.34 -10.16
CA TRP A 29 23.70 -18.01 -9.66
C TRP A 29 22.66 -17.32 -10.56
N GLN A 30 22.84 -17.36 -11.88
CA GLN A 30 21.88 -16.80 -12.83
C GLN A 30 20.51 -17.50 -12.73
N LYS A 31 20.49 -18.81 -12.52
CA LYS A 31 19.25 -19.57 -12.34
C LYS A 31 18.51 -19.15 -11.08
N GLU A 32 19.22 -19.00 -9.97
CA GLU A 32 18.62 -18.53 -8.70
C GLU A 32 18.17 -17.06 -8.79
N TRP A 33 18.94 -16.18 -9.45
CA TRP A 33 18.52 -14.80 -9.70
C TRP A 33 17.22 -14.71 -10.51
N LYS A 34 17.09 -15.49 -11.58
CA LYS A 34 15.86 -15.57 -12.40
C LYS A 34 14.68 -16.07 -11.58
N LYS A 35 14.88 -17.10 -10.74
CA LYS A 35 13.83 -17.58 -9.83
C LYS A 35 13.40 -16.49 -8.86
N LEU A 36 14.34 -15.77 -8.24
CA LEU A 36 14.02 -14.71 -7.30
C LEU A 36 13.25 -13.57 -7.98
N SER A 37 13.73 -13.12 -9.14
CA SER A 37 13.05 -12.12 -9.97
C SER A 37 11.62 -12.54 -10.33
N HIS A 38 11.42 -13.81 -10.71
CA HIS A 38 10.09 -14.33 -10.99
C HIS A 38 9.17 -14.27 -9.76
N HIS A 39 9.63 -14.70 -8.58
CA HIS A 39 8.81 -14.62 -7.36
C HIS A 39 8.46 -13.18 -7.00
N LEU A 40 9.39 -12.24 -7.12
CA LEU A 40 9.15 -10.83 -6.84
C LEU A 40 8.15 -10.20 -7.83
N SER A 41 8.15 -10.64 -9.09
CA SER A 41 7.20 -10.14 -10.10
C SER A 41 5.74 -10.44 -9.73
N HIS A 42 5.45 -11.53 -9.01
CA HIS A 42 4.11 -11.84 -8.52
C HIS A 42 3.60 -10.81 -7.49
N VAL A 43 4.51 -10.09 -6.84
CA VAL A 43 4.20 -9.04 -5.85
C VAL A 43 4.44 -7.65 -6.45
N ALA A 44 4.51 -7.55 -7.78
CA ALA A 44 4.79 -6.32 -8.53
C ALA A 44 6.13 -5.64 -8.15
N LEU A 45 7.08 -6.41 -7.63
CA LEU A 45 8.46 -5.97 -7.39
C LEU A 45 9.35 -6.42 -8.54
N SER A 46 10.31 -5.58 -8.92
CA SER A 46 11.23 -5.88 -10.03
C SER A 46 12.69 -5.82 -9.60
N LEU A 47 13.45 -6.85 -9.99
CA LEU A 47 14.91 -6.85 -9.91
C LEU A 47 15.51 -6.50 -11.28
N PRO A 48 16.60 -5.72 -11.32
CA PRO A 48 17.32 -5.47 -12.56
C PRO A 48 17.95 -6.75 -13.11
N SER A 49 18.16 -6.76 -14.44
CA SER A 49 18.84 -7.88 -15.10
C SER A 49 20.28 -8.00 -14.60
N PRO A 50 20.80 -9.22 -14.36
CA PRO A 50 22.18 -9.39 -13.96
C PRO A 50 23.08 -9.02 -15.15
N SER A 51 23.65 -7.82 -15.12
CA SER A 51 24.58 -7.32 -16.13
C SER A 51 26.01 -7.73 -15.76
N ILE A 52 26.75 -8.27 -16.73
CA ILE A 52 28.18 -8.63 -16.61
C ILE A 52 29.05 -7.55 -17.29
N ALA A 53 28.53 -6.33 -17.51
CA ALA A 53 29.29 -5.31 -18.21
C ALA A 53 30.47 -4.80 -17.36
N GLU A 54 31.70 -5.12 -17.78
CA GLU A 54 32.91 -4.34 -17.49
C GLU A 54 32.77 -2.97 -18.18
N ASP A 55 32.97 -1.91 -17.40
CA ASP A 55 32.97 -0.48 -17.77
C ASP A 55 31.64 0.02 -18.37
N THR A 56 30.93 0.99 -17.79
CA THR A 56 31.34 2.38 -17.60
C THR A 56 30.17 3.08 -16.88
N ASP A 57 30.48 4.11 -16.09
CA ASP A 57 29.59 5.11 -15.49
C ASP A 57 29.25 4.90 -14.00
N ASP A 58 29.65 5.88 -13.18
CA ASP A 58 29.54 5.98 -11.71
C ASP A 58 28.08 6.06 -11.19
N SER A 59 27.11 5.67 -12.00
CA SER A 59 25.68 5.66 -11.69
C SER A 59 25.14 4.22 -11.57
N SER A 60 25.92 3.30 -10.98
CA SER A 60 25.40 1.98 -10.62
C SER A 60 24.41 2.15 -9.45
N ILE A 61 23.14 2.35 -9.79
CA ILE A 61 22.05 2.33 -8.82
C ILE A 61 22.08 0.96 -8.15
N ASP A 62 22.26 0.94 -6.84
CA ASP A 62 22.27 -0.28 -6.05
C ASP A 62 20.91 -1.00 -6.21
N PRO A 63 20.88 -2.21 -6.82
CA PRO A 63 19.66 -2.99 -6.97
C PRO A 63 18.95 -3.25 -5.64
N GLY A 64 19.71 -3.34 -4.54
CA GLY A 64 19.18 -3.49 -3.19
C GLY A 64 18.42 -2.24 -2.75
N ALA A 65 19.01 -1.06 -2.92
CA ALA A 65 18.36 0.22 -2.61
C ALA A 65 17.06 0.43 -3.41
N GLU A 66 17.04 0.09 -4.69
CA GLU A 66 15.85 0.22 -5.53
C GLU A 66 14.73 -0.75 -5.10
N LEU A 67 15.08 -2.00 -4.79
CA LEU A 67 14.11 -2.96 -4.24
C LEU A 67 13.57 -2.49 -2.87
N CYS A 68 14.43 -1.98 -1.99
CA CYS A 68 14.01 -1.41 -0.71
C CYS A 68 13.06 -0.23 -0.91
N GLN A 69 13.32 0.62 -1.91
CA GLN A 69 12.45 1.74 -2.25
C GLN A 69 11.08 1.25 -2.73
N GLN A 70 11.02 0.27 -3.65
CA GLN A 70 9.75 -0.30 -4.12
C GLN A 70 8.93 -0.90 -2.97
N ILE A 71 9.57 -1.62 -2.05
CA ILE A 71 8.92 -2.16 -0.86
C ILE A 71 8.37 -1.03 0.02
N THR A 72 9.19 -0.01 0.28
CA THR A 72 8.80 1.14 1.12
C THR A 72 7.59 1.87 0.54
N VAL A 73 7.60 2.13 -0.77
CA VAL A 73 6.48 2.77 -1.47
C VAL A 73 5.23 1.90 -1.39
N SER A 74 5.35 0.61 -1.63
CA SER A 74 4.22 -0.33 -1.58
C SER A 74 3.59 -0.39 -0.19
N GLN A 75 4.41 -0.45 0.87
CA GLN A 75 3.95 -0.42 2.25
C GLN A 75 3.26 0.90 2.60
N LEU A 76 3.82 2.03 2.18
CA LEU A 76 3.23 3.34 2.42
C LEU A 76 1.85 3.47 1.74
N VAL A 77 1.74 3.08 0.47
CA VAL A 77 0.48 3.10 -0.27
C VAL A 77 -0.57 2.20 0.40
N ALA A 78 -0.17 0.98 0.79
CA ALA A 78 -1.06 0.06 1.49
C ALA A 78 -1.55 0.63 2.84
N ALA A 79 -0.66 1.28 3.60
CA ALA A 79 -1.01 1.91 4.87
C ALA A 79 -2.01 3.06 4.70
N VAL A 80 -1.80 3.92 3.71
CA VAL A 80 -2.71 5.04 3.40
C VAL A 80 -4.08 4.53 2.98
N ILE A 81 -4.14 3.55 2.06
CA ILE A 81 -5.41 2.94 1.62
C ILE A 81 -6.15 2.33 2.81
N SER A 82 -5.46 1.59 3.67
CA SER A 82 -6.07 0.94 4.83
C SER A 82 -6.63 1.97 5.83
N GLN A 83 -5.91 3.06 6.04
CA GLN A 83 -6.33 4.14 6.93
C GLN A 83 -7.57 4.86 6.38
N ASP A 84 -7.57 5.20 5.10
CA ASP A 84 -8.69 5.92 4.48
C ASP A 84 -9.92 5.04 4.38
N PHE A 85 -9.75 3.74 4.13
CA PHE A 85 -10.85 2.77 4.18
C PHE A 85 -11.47 2.69 5.58
N ALA A 86 -10.65 2.58 6.63
CA ALA A 86 -11.14 2.55 8.01
C ALA A 86 -11.87 3.85 8.39
N ARG A 87 -11.39 5.00 7.90
CA ARG A 87 -12.06 6.29 8.12
C ARG A 87 -13.41 6.36 7.40
N ALA A 88 -13.45 5.95 6.14
CA ALA A 88 -14.66 5.97 5.33
C ALA A 88 -15.76 5.07 5.91
N GLU A 89 -15.39 3.91 6.46
CA GLU A 89 -16.33 3.01 7.13
C GLU A 89 -16.98 3.69 8.35
N VAL A 90 -16.17 4.31 9.22
CA VAL A 90 -16.66 5.03 10.41
C VAL A 90 -17.51 6.25 10.03
N GLU A 91 -17.12 6.98 8.99
CA GLU A 91 -17.89 8.14 8.49
C GLU A 91 -19.26 7.71 7.96
N SER A 92 -19.32 6.61 7.20
CA SER A 92 -20.57 6.01 6.71
C SER A 92 -21.50 5.61 7.86
N GLU A 93 -20.98 4.93 8.88
CA GLU A 93 -21.76 4.58 10.08
C GLU A 93 -22.30 5.84 10.78
N MET A 94 -21.46 6.87 10.96
CA MET A 94 -21.85 8.13 11.59
C MET A 94 -22.96 8.85 10.80
N GLU A 95 -22.92 8.81 9.47
CA GLU A 95 -23.92 9.46 8.62
C GLU A 95 -25.32 8.87 8.83
N THR A 96 -25.42 7.55 9.09
CA THR A 96 -26.69 6.91 9.47
C THR A 96 -27.21 7.41 10.82
N VAL A 97 -26.31 7.61 11.79
CA VAL A 97 -26.66 8.15 13.12
C VAL A 97 -27.12 9.59 12.99
N ILE A 98 -26.44 10.41 12.21
CA ILE A 98 -26.83 11.80 11.92
C ILE A 98 -28.22 11.84 11.28
N ALA A 99 -28.48 11.00 10.28
CA ALA A 99 -29.78 10.93 9.63
C ALA A 99 -30.90 10.57 10.62
N ALA A 100 -30.67 9.58 11.50
CA ALA A 100 -31.63 9.20 12.53
C ALA A 100 -31.87 10.34 13.54
N LYS A 101 -30.83 11.07 13.95
CA LYS A 101 -30.97 12.23 14.84
C LYS A 101 -31.72 13.38 14.16
N ASN A 102 -31.44 13.66 12.89
CA ASN A 102 -32.13 14.69 12.13
C ASN A 102 -33.62 14.39 12.00
N PHE A 103 -33.97 13.14 11.75
CA PHE A 103 -35.37 12.71 11.73
C PHE A 103 -36.06 12.96 13.08
N GLU A 104 -35.41 12.59 14.19
CA GLU A 104 -35.97 12.80 15.52
C GLU A 104 -36.12 14.29 15.87
N ILE A 105 -35.16 15.13 15.48
CA ILE A 105 -35.24 16.58 15.63
C ILE A 105 -36.47 17.14 14.89
N ALA A 106 -36.67 16.74 13.63
CA ALA A 106 -37.83 17.18 12.85
C ALA A 106 -39.15 16.76 13.54
N ARG A 107 -39.25 15.50 13.95
CA ARG A 107 -40.43 14.97 14.65
C ARG A 107 -40.72 15.72 15.96
N LEU A 108 -39.69 16.05 16.74
CA LEU A 108 -39.85 16.81 17.97
C LEU A 108 -40.23 18.27 17.69
N SER A 109 -39.66 18.88 16.65
CA SER A 109 -40.02 20.23 16.22
C SER A 109 -41.49 20.33 15.83
N ASP A 110 -41.99 19.39 15.02
CA ASP A 110 -43.40 19.32 14.64
C ASP A 110 -44.31 19.21 15.87
N ARG A 111 -43.91 18.39 16.85
CA ARG A 111 -44.67 18.20 18.08
C ARG A 111 -44.70 19.47 18.95
N VAL A 112 -43.59 20.20 19.02
CA VAL A 112 -43.54 21.49 19.72
C VAL A 112 -44.44 22.51 19.04
N GLN A 113 -44.37 22.64 17.71
CA GLN A 113 -45.22 23.55 16.96
C GLN A 113 -46.71 23.26 17.15
N TYR A 114 -47.09 21.97 17.17
CA TYR A 114 -48.46 21.56 17.46
C TYR A 114 -48.91 22.03 18.84
N TYR A 115 -48.11 21.80 19.89
CA TYR A 115 -48.46 22.23 21.24
C TYR A 115 -48.50 23.75 21.37
N GLU A 116 -47.60 24.47 20.72
CA GLU A 116 -47.63 25.94 20.70
C GLU A 116 -48.88 26.50 20.02
N ALA A 117 -49.32 25.88 18.93
CA ALA A 117 -50.55 26.28 18.23
C ALA A 117 -51.78 26.03 19.11
N ALA A 118 -51.91 24.83 19.68
CA ALA A 118 -53.01 24.48 20.56
C ALA A 118 -53.05 25.38 21.81
N ASN A 119 -51.89 25.67 22.39
CA ASN A 119 -51.80 26.55 23.56
C ASN A 119 -52.19 27.99 23.24
N ARG A 120 -51.75 28.53 22.09
CA ARG A 120 -52.17 29.86 21.62
C ARG A 120 -53.68 29.94 21.42
N GLU A 121 -54.27 28.93 20.82
CA GLU A 121 -55.72 28.86 20.58
C GLU A 121 -56.52 28.80 21.90
N MET A 122 -56.06 28.00 22.88
CA MET A 122 -56.68 27.97 24.20
C MET A 122 -56.55 29.30 24.94
N SER A 123 -55.37 29.93 24.89
CA SER A 123 -55.15 31.23 25.50
C SER A 123 -56.04 32.32 24.89
N GLN A 124 -56.23 32.30 23.57
CA GLN A 124 -57.14 33.22 22.88
C GLN A 124 -58.58 33.04 23.38
N ARG A 125 -59.08 31.80 23.41
CA ARG A 125 -60.44 31.52 23.93
C ARG A 125 -60.60 31.95 25.38
N ASN A 126 -59.58 31.75 26.20
CA ASN A 126 -59.62 32.15 27.60
C ASN A 126 -59.68 33.68 27.76
N GLN A 127 -58.95 34.42 26.92
CA GLN A 127 -59.01 35.89 26.90
C GLN A 127 -60.38 36.38 26.44
N GLU A 128 -60.91 35.82 25.35
CA GLU A 128 -62.25 36.14 24.86
C GLU A 128 -63.31 35.90 25.95
N ALA A 129 -63.26 34.77 26.65
CA ALA A 129 -64.18 34.47 27.74
C ALA A 129 -64.12 35.51 28.87
N ILE A 130 -62.92 35.97 29.25
CA ILE A 130 -62.73 37.01 30.28
C ILE A 130 -63.28 38.35 29.79
N ASP A 131 -63.08 38.72 28.52
CA ASP A 131 -63.54 39.99 27.96
C ASP A 131 -65.09 40.09 27.84
N TRP A 132 -65.80 38.95 27.90
CA TRP A 132 -67.27 38.87 27.90
C TRP A 132 -67.91 38.88 29.30
N PHE A 133 -67.13 38.86 30.39
CA PHE A 133 -67.58 38.98 31.79
C PHE A 133 -67.38 40.39 32.34
#